data_AF-A0A0C3S0X6-F1
#
_entry.id   AF-A0A0C3S0X6-F1
#
_cell.length_a   1.000
_cell.length_b   1.000
_cell.length_c   1.000
_cell.angle_alpha   90.00
_cell.angle_beta   90.00
_cell.angle_gamma   90.00
#
_symmetry.space_group_name_H-M   'P 1'
#
loop_
_entity.id
_entity.type
_entity.pdbx_description
1 polymer ?
#
loop_
_entity_poly.entity_id
_entity_poly.type
_entity_poly.pdbx_seq_one_letter_code
_entity_poly.pdbx_strand_id
1 'polypeptide(L)'
;MPVTPLELPRSAPINPEVLEALYAITTTPYDNSFLSRIRGFQPSAKPPALAVDWESRTPWMDLMCDIRDHYSLMHPEREHPAEVEAPIEYVTLQPSHLDQVHDLLARAFWSGIDVTDSLAYSPERCTVITMYKKVVIGVALLSSPQETYINYLVVRAGWDNAQIAT
;
A
#
# COMPACT_ATOMS: atom_id res chain seq x y z
N MET A 1 21.37 -28.42 -20.06
CA MET A 1 21.12 -28.71 -18.64
C MET A 1 19.63 -28.53 -18.39
N PRO A 2 18.87 -29.55 -17.97
CA PRO A 2 17.46 -29.37 -17.66
C PRO A 2 17.32 -28.61 -16.34
N VAL A 3 16.51 -27.55 -16.35
CA VAL A 3 16.27 -26.68 -15.18
C VAL A 3 15.29 -27.38 -14.24
N THR A 4 15.73 -27.68 -13.02
CA THR A 4 14.90 -28.27 -11.97
C THR A 4 14.02 -27.17 -11.35
N PRO A 5 12.69 -27.32 -11.31
CA PRO A 5 11.83 -26.32 -10.68
C PRO A 5 12.07 -26.29 -9.16
N LEU A 6 12.20 -25.09 -8.59
CA LEU A 6 12.27 -24.83 -7.15
C LEU A 6 10.95 -25.27 -6.50
N GLU A 7 11.02 -26.15 -5.50
CA GLU A 7 9.87 -26.53 -4.70
C GLU A 7 9.36 -25.31 -3.93
N LEU A 8 8.08 -24.96 -4.12
CA LEU A 8 7.42 -23.92 -3.34
C LEU A 8 7.50 -24.25 -1.84
N PRO A 9 7.78 -23.28 -0.97
CA PRO A 9 7.76 -23.52 0.47
C PRO A 9 6.39 -24.08 0.85
N ARG A 10 6.40 -25.28 1.44
CA ARG A 10 5.18 -25.94 1.93
C ARG A 10 4.49 -24.96 2.87
N SER A 11 3.28 -24.54 2.49
CA SER A 11 2.38 -23.76 3.36
C SER A 11 2.46 -24.33 4.76
N ALA A 12 2.83 -23.51 5.75
CA ALA A 12 2.79 -23.92 7.14
C ALA A 12 1.39 -24.49 7.46
N PRO A 13 1.29 -25.54 8.29
CA PRO A 13 0.00 -26.07 8.69
C PRO A 13 -0.79 -24.96 9.37
N ILE A 14 -1.94 -24.60 8.78
CA ILE A 14 -2.81 -23.55 9.30
C ILE A 14 -3.28 -24.01 10.68
N ASN A 15 -3.07 -23.19 11.71
CA ASN A 15 -3.47 -23.53 13.07
C ASN A 15 -4.99 -23.77 13.11
N PRO A 16 -5.45 -25.00 13.45
CA PRO A 16 -6.87 -25.33 13.42
C PRO A 16 -7.68 -24.50 14.41
N GLU A 17 -7.10 -24.06 15.52
CA GLU A 17 -7.76 -23.19 16.51
C GLU A 17 -8.08 -21.81 15.93
N VAL A 18 -7.20 -21.29 15.07
CA VAL A 18 -7.43 -20.00 14.39
C VAL A 18 -8.51 -20.14 13.32
N LEU A 19 -8.51 -21.26 12.57
CA LEU A 19 -9.57 -21.57 11.60
C LEU A 19 -10.93 -21.72 12.29
N GLU A 20 -10.97 -22.44 13.41
CA GLU A 20 -12.18 -22.63 14.19
C GLU A 20 -12.67 -21.30 14.79
N ALA A 21 -11.77 -20.48 15.33
CA ALA A 21 -12.09 -19.14 15.80
C ALA A 21 -12.65 -18.24 14.69
N LEU A 22 -12.09 -18.31 13.47
CA LEU A 22 -12.58 -17.57 12.31
C LEU A 22 -13.97 -18.05 11.87
N TYR A 23 -14.19 -19.36 11.81
CA TYR A 23 -15.50 -19.93 11.46
C TYR A 23 -16.56 -19.74 12.55
N ALA A 24 -16.14 -19.58 13.80
CA ALA A 24 -17.02 -19.28 14.93
C ALA A 24 -17.54 -17.84 14.93
N ILE A 25 -16.95 -16.92 14.15
CA ILE A 25 -17.45 -15.56 13.97
C ILE A 25 -18.71 -15.60 13.10
N THR A 26 -19.86 -15.71 13.76
CA THR A 26 -21.19 -15.75 13.13
C THR A 26 -21.76 -14.36 12.87
N THR A 27 -21.26 -13.33 13.56
CA THR A 27 -21.83 -11.97 13.52
C THR A 27 -20.74 -10.93 13.82
N THR A 28 -20.83 -9.76 13.20
CA THR A 28 -19.99 -8.61 13.59
C THR A 28 -20.67 -7.88 14.75
N PRO A 29 -19.93 -7.17 15.64
CA PRO A 29 -20.53 -6.44 16.77
C PRO A 29 -21.57 -5.37 16.38
N TYR A 30 -21.76 -5.12 15.09
CA TYR A 30 -22.69 -4.13 14.56
C TYR A 30 -23.93 -4.73 13.89
N ASP A 31 -24.06 -6.04 13.74
CA ASP A 31 -25.00 -6.73 12.81
C ASP A 31 -26.47 -6.31 12.90
N ASN A 32 -26.92 -5.80 14.05
CA ASN A 32 -28.30 -5.34 14.26
C ASN A 32 -28.42 -3.88 14.71
N SER A 33 -27.31 -3.13 14.69
CA SER A 33 -27.30 -1.72 15.06
C SER A 33 -27.92 -0.84 13.97
N PHE A 34 -28.51 0.29 14.37
CA PHE A 34 -28.96 1.32 13.44
C PHE A 34 -27.81 1.82 12.55
N LEU A 35 -26.59 1.84 13.09
CA LEU A 35 -25.35 2.11 12.35
C LEU A 35 -25.05 1.06 11.26
N SER A 36 -25.30 -0.23 11.49
CA SER A 36 -25.21 -1.28 10.46
C SER A 36 -26.32 -1.18 9.43
N ARG A 37 -27.51 -0.69 9.77
CA ARG A 37 -28.55 -0.46 8.75
C ARG A 37 -28.28 0.77 7.88
N ILE A 38 -27.63 1.79 8.44
CA ILE A 38 -27.20 2.98 7.69
C ILE A 38 -25.94 2.69 6.87
N ARG A 39 -24.99 1.94 7.42
CA ARG A 39 -23.68 1.74 6.80
C ARG A 39 -23.46 0.34 6.20
N GLY A 40 -24.24 -0.68 6.55
CA GLY A 40 -24.08 -2.05 6.03
C GLY A 40 -22.66 -2.62 6.22
N PHE A 41 -22.40 -3.76 5.57
CA PHE A 41 -21.04 -4.15 5.22
C PHE A 41 -20.51 -3.08 4.24
N GLN A 42 -19.80 -2.09 4.76
CA GLN A 42 -18.91 -1.28 3.93
C GLN A 42 -17.69 -2.16 3.68
N PRO A 43 -17.48 -2.71 2.46
CA PRO A 43 -16.11 -3.06 2.10
C PRO A 43 -15.28 -1.80 2.41
N SER A 44 -14.12 -1.99 3.04
CA SER A 44 -13.17 -0.91 3.29
C SER A 44 -13.23 0.05 2.10
N ALA A 45 -13.51 1.34 2.33
CA ALA A 45 -13.59 2.34 1.25
C ALA A 45 -12.27 2.50 0.47
N LYS A 46 -11.25 1.76 0.90
CA LYS A 46 -9.97 1.62 0.23
C LYS A 46 -10.15 0.78 -1.04
N PRO A 47 -9.64 1.24 -2.19
CA PRO A 47 -9.58 0.40 -3.38
C PRO A 47 -8.93 -0.95 -3.04
N PRO A 48 -9.36 -2.04 -3.71
CA PRO A 48 -8.64 -3.29 -3.61
C PRO A 48 -7.19 -3.05 -4.04
N ALA A 49 -6.24 -3.42 -3.18
CA ALA A 49 -4.83 -3.36 -3.53
C ALA A 49 -4.57 -4.36 -4.66
N LEU A 50 -3.89 -3.90 -5.71
CA LEU A 50 -3.37 -4.73 -6.79
C LEU A 50 -2.34 -5.73 -6.25
N ALA A 51 -1.50 -5.27 -5.33
CA ALA A 51 -0.51 -6.08 -4.63
C ALA A 51 -0.22 -5.46 -3.25
N VAL A 52 0.21 -6.31 -2.32
CA VAL A 52 0.62 -5.90 -0.98
C VAL A 52 1.98 -6.54 -0.70
N ASP A 53 2.93 -5.73 -0.29
CA ASP A 53 4.30 -6.11 -0.04
C ASP A 53 4.65 -5.86 1.44
N TRP A 54 4.97 -6.95 2.12
CA TRP A 54 5.37 -6.97 3.53
C TRP A 54 6.87 -7.15 3.72
N GLU A 55 7.60 -7.50 2.65
CA GLU A 55 9.00 -7.87 2.73
C GLU A 55 9.90 -6.65 2.51
N SER A 56 9.49 -5.74 1.63
CA SER A 56 10.27 -4.53 1.35
C SER A 56 10.33 -3.60 2.55
N ARG A 57 11.55 -3.35 3.04
CA ARG A 57 11.87 -2.30 4.00
C ARG A 57 12.70 -1.22 3.34
N THR A 58 12.27 0.03 3.51
CA THR A 58 12.98 1.20 2.98
C THR A 58 13.84 1.85 4.06
N PRO A 59 14.94 2.54 3.68
CA PRO A 59 15.73 3.32 4.64
C PRO A 59 14.89 4.35 5.41
N TRP A 60 13.85 4.89 4.79
CA TRP A 60 12.91 5.80 5.46
C TRP A 60 12.06 5.11 6.54
N MET A 61 11.65 3.85 6.32
CA MET A 61 10.96 3.08 7.36
C MET A 61 11.86 2.87 8.57
N ASP A 62 13.10 2.42 8.34
CA ASP A 62 14.06 2.19 9.42
C ASP A 62 14.39 3.48 10.18
N LEU A 63 14.59 4.59 9.47
CA LEU A 63 14.80 5.91 10.08
C LEU A 63 13.61 6.34 10.97
N MET A 64 12.38 6.08 10.53
CA MET A 64 11.19 6.41 11.32
C MET A 64 11.03 5.53 12.56
N CYS A 65 11.49 4.28 12.51
CA CYS A 65 11.62 3.41 13.68
C CYS A 65 12.68 3.98 14.63
N ASP A 66 13.88 4.27 14.14
CA ASP A 66 14.99 4.79 14.96
C ASP A 66 14.64 6.09 15.69
N ILE A 67 14.00 7.04 15.01
CA ILE A 67 13.55 8.31 15.61
C ILE A 67 12.57 8.04 16.76
N ARG A 68 11.70 7.06 16.60
CA ARG A 68 10.68 6.72 17.59
C ARG A 68 11.26 5.97 18.78
N ASP A 69 12.16 5.04 18.52
CA ASP A 69 12.87 4.32 19.57
C ASP A 69 13.70 5.29 20.40
N HIS A 70 14.42 6.20 19.75
CA HIS A 70 15.13 7.27 20.43
C HIS A 70 14.18 8.14 21.29
N TYR A 71 13.06 8.59 20.73
CA TYR A 71 12.08 9.37 21.48
C TYR A 71 11.51 8.61 22.68
N SER A 72 11.22 7.32 22.51
CA SER A 72 10.66 6.46 23.56
C SER A 72 11.65 6.22 24.70
N LEU A 73 12.94 6.06 24.37
CA LEU A 73 14.03 5.95 25.35
C LEU A 73 14.27 7.25 26.12
N MET A 74 14.07 8.41 25.47
CA MET A 74 14.25 9.73 26.09
C MET A 74 13.07 10.14 26.98
N HIS A 75 11.88 9.57 26.79
CA HIS A 75 10.65 9.93 27.51
C HIS A 75 9.88 8.72 28.05
N PRO A 76 10.49 7.82 28.83
CA PRO A 76 9.87 6.57 29.28
C PRO A 76 8.59 6.77 30.12
N GLU A 77 8.40 7.96 30.70
CA GLU A 77 7.21 8.33 31.47
C GLU A 77 5.95 8.57 30.63
N ARG A 78 6.07 8.68 29.30
CA ARG A 78 4.95 8.93 28.39
C ARG A 78 4.39 7.63 27.83
N GLU A 79 3.07 7.59 27.64
CA GLU A 79 2.46 6.53 26.86
C GLU A 79 2.84 6.68 25.38
N HIS A 80 3.51 5.66 24.84
CA HIS A 80 3.88 5.58 23.44
C HIS A 80 2.85 4.71 22.70
N PRO A 81 2.31 5.17 21.57
CA PRO A 81 1.41 4.34 20.77
C PRO A 81 2.18 3.12 20.22
N ALA A 82 1.61 1.92 20.39
CA ALA A 82 2.15 0.71 19.80
C ALA A 82 2.17 0.85 18.28
N GLU A 83 3.35 0.72 17.66
CA GLU A 83 3.45 0.70 16.22
C GLU A 83 2.92 -0.61 15.67
N VAL A 84 2.08 -0.50 14.64
CA VAL A 84 1.71 -1.62 13.79
C VAL A 84 2.55 -1.52 12.52
N GLU A 85 3.30 -2.57 12.23
CA GLU A 85 3.99 -2.71 10.94
C GLU A 85 2.94 -2.65 9.82
N ALA A 86 3.19 -1.80 8.83
CA ALA A 86 2.29 -1.60 7.71
C ALA A 86 3.01 -2.02 6.43
N PRO A 87 2.29 -2.65 5.49
CA PRO A 87 2.88 -3.02 4.22
C PRO A 87 2.98 -1.83 3.28
N ILE A 88 3.73 -2.01 2.21
CA ILE A 88 3.64 -1.21 1.00
C ILE A 88 2.49 -1.78 0.16
N GLU A 89 1.57 -0.92 -0.24
CA GLU A 89 0.41 -1.32 -1.04
C GLU A 89 0.50 -0.70 -2.43
N TYR A 90 0.24 -1.51 -3.43
CA TYR A 90 0.12 -1.08 -4.81
C TYR A 90 -1.36 -1.02 -5.14
N VAL A 91 -1.86 0.14 -5.52
CA VAL A 91 -3.27 0.40 -5.78
C VAL A 91 -3.44 1.05 -7.16
N THR A 92 -4.65 1.01 -7.70
CA THR A 92 -4.98 1.77 -8.91
C THR A 92 -5.08 3.27 -8.59
N LEU A 93 -4.89 4.12 -9.59
CA LEU A 93 -5.05 5.56 -9.42
C LEU A 93 -6.50 5.90 -9.05
N GLN A 94 -6.65 6.75 -8.02
CA GLN A 94 -7.93 7.27 -7.58
C GLN A 94 -7.87 8.79 -7.48
N PRO A 95 -9.03 9.47 -7.54
CA PRO A 95 -9.09 10.93 -7.36
C PRO A 95 -8.47 11.40 -6.04
N SER A 96 -8.58 10.60 -4.97
CA SER A 96 -7.98 10.86 -3.65
C SER A 96 -6.46 10.88 -3.65
N HIS A 97 -5.81 10.28 -4.66
CA HIS A 97 -4.35 10.21 -4.77
C HIS A 97 -3.78 11.38 -5.58
N LEU A 98 -4.59 12.07 -6.40
CA LEU A 98 -4.11 13.08 -7.35
C LEU A 98 -3.29 14.19 -6.70
N ASP A 99 -3.75 14.75 -5.57
CA ASP A 99 -3.03 15.84 -4.90
C ASP A 99 -1.61 15.42 -4.50
N GLN A 100 -1.46 14.21 -3.95
CA GLN A 100 -0.15 13.68 -3.55
C GLN A 100 0.70 13.29 -4.77
N VAL A 101 0.08 12.77 -5.83
CA VAL A 101 0.75 12.42 -7.08
C VAL A 101 1.28 13.67 -7.78
N HIS A 102 0.49 14.74 -7.86
CA HIS A 102 0.91 16.02 -8.44
C HIS A 102 2.05 16.64 -7.66
N ASP A 103 2.01 16.64 -6.32
CA ASP A 103 3.13 17.10 -5.49
C ASP A 103 4.40 16.27 -5.73
N LEU A 104 4.27 14.94 -5.80
CA LEU A 104 5.40 14.03 -6.05
C LEU A 104 6.02 14.27 -7.43
N LEU A 105 5.20 14.34 -8.48
CA LEU A 105 5.65 14.58 -9.84
C LEU A 105 6.23 15.99 -10.00
N ALA A 106 5.65 17.01 -9.35
CA ALA A 106 6.14 18.38 -9.42
C ALA A 106 7.54 18.53 -8.81
N ARG A 107 7.85 17.77 -7.76
CA ARG A 107 9.19 17.73 -7.14
C ARG A 107 10.23 17.00 -7.99
N ALA A 108 9.81 16.00 -8.75
CA ALA A 108 10.72 15.16 -9.53
C ALA A 108 10.94 15.64 -10.97
N PHE A 109 9.93 16.26 -11.57
CA PHE A 109 9.93 16.68 -12.96
C PHE A 109 9.85 18.21 -13.08
N TRP A 110 8.63 18.78 -13.11
CA TRP A 110 8.40 20.22 -13.21
C TRP A 110 7.13 20.67 -12.49
N SER A 111 7.11 21.92 -12.02
CA SER A 111 5.96 22.52 -11.35
C SER A 111 4.76 22.67 -12.30
N GLY A 112 3.55 22.38 -11.81
CA GLY A 112 2.31 22.52 -12.59
C GLY A 112 1.99 21.32 -13.49
N ILE A 113 2.63 20.17 -13.25
CA ILE A 113 2.25 18.92 -13.90
C ILE A 113 0.85 18.49 -13.43
N ASP A 114 0.01 18.15 -14.41
CA ASP A 114 -1.34 17.66 -14.19
C ASP A 114 -1.49 16.32 -14.91
N VAL A 115 -1.88 15.29 -14.16
CA VAL A 115 -2.13 13.93 -14.65
C VAL A 115 -3.55 13.49 -14.37
N THR A 116 -4.47 14.43 -14.16
CA THR A 116 -5.91 14.15 -13.94
C THR A 116 -6.50 13.32 -15.09
N ASP A 117 -6.04 13.54 -16.33
CA ASP A 117 -6.42 12.74 -17.51
C ASP A 117 -6.11 11.24 -17.32
N SER A 118 -5.14 10.91 -16.47
CA SER A 118 -4.77 9.53 -16.19
C SER A 118 -5.83 8.74 -15.42
N LEU A 119 -6.80 9.42 -14.78
CA LEU A 119 -7.97 8.78 -14.19
C LEU A 119 -8.93 8.23 -15.25
N ALA A 120 -8.94 8.82 -16.45
CA ALA A 120 -9.84 8.43 -17.52
C ALA A 120 -9.32 7.25 -18.35
N TYR A 121 -8.04 6.86 -18.18
CA TYR A 121 -7.47 5.73 -18.90
C TYR A 121 -8.03 4.41 -18.37
N SER A 122 -8.77 3.73 -19.24
CA SER A 122 -9.11 2.32 -19.10
C SER A 122 -8.11 1.49 -19.92
N PRO A 123 -7.52 0.41 -19.38
CA PRO A 123 -7.86 -0.24 -18.11
C PRO A 123 -7.18 0.36 -16.87
N GLU A 124 -7.80 0.14 -15.70
CA GLU A 124 -7.32 0.56 -14.38
C GLU A 124 -5.88 0.09 -14.05
N ARG A 125 -5.38 -0.94 -14.76
CA ARG A 125 -4.03 -1.49 -14.59
C ARG A 125 -2.92 -0.67 -15.26
N CYS A 126 -3.27 0.33 -16.06
CA CYS A 126 -2.29 1.20 -16.71
C CYS A 126 -1.68 2.22 -15.75
N THR A 127 -2.26 2.42 -14.57
CA THR A 127 -1.64 3.26 -13.55
C THR A 127 -1.53 2.53 -12.23
N VAL A 128 -0.30 2.45 -11.72
CA VAL A 128 -0.01 1.85 -10.42
C VAL A 128 0.48 2.95 -9.49
N ILE A 129 -0.15 3.04 -8.32
CA ILE A 129 0.21 3.94 -7.24
C ILE A 129 0.76 3.10 -6.10
N THR A 130 1.93 3.46 -5.61
CA THR A 130 2.54 2.83 -4.45
C THR A 130 2.28 3.67 -3.22
N MET A 131 1.70 3.07 -2.19
CA MET A 131 1.32 3.72 -0.95
C MET A 131 1.96 3.03 0.25
N TYR A 132 2.31 3.84 1.25
CA TYR A 132 2.63 3.35 2.58
C TYR A 132 1.70 4.00 3.60
N LYS A 133 0.90 3.18 4.29
CA LYS A 133 -0.19 3.62 5.19
C LYS A 133 -1.22 4.51 4.45
N LYS A 134 -1.02 5.83 4.45
CA LYS A 134 -1.89 6.83 3.79
C LYS A 134 -1.12 7.79 2.86
N VAL A 135 0.18 7.54 2.69
CA VAL A 135 1.07 8.42 1.96
C VAL A 135 1.43 7.76 0.64
N VAL A 136 1.27 8.49 -0.47
CA VAL A 136 1.77 8.07 -1.78
C VAL A 136 3.28 8.22 -1.78
N ILE A 137 3.96 7.11 -2.06
CA ILE A 137 5.43 7.03 -2.10
C ILE A 137 5.95 6.80 -3.52
N GLY A 138 5.09 6.41 -4.47
CA GLY A 138 5.49 6.21 -5.85
C GLY A 138 4.31 6.20 -6.80
N VAL A 139 4.58 6.46 -8.07
CA VAL A 139 3.60 6.38 -9.16
C VAL A 139 4.26 5.87 -10.44
N ALA A 140 3.54 4.99 -11.14
CA ALA A 140 3.86 4.51 -12.48
C ALA A 140 2.64 4.74 -13.38
N LEU A 141 2.75 5.65 -14.36
CA LEU A 141 1.72 5.98 -15.35
C LEU A 141 2.08 5.36 -16.70
N LEU A 142 1.19 4.54 -17.24
CA LEU A 142 1.35 3.85 -18.53
C LEU A 142 0.25 4.32 -19.49
N SER A 143 0.57 4.54 -20.76
CA SER A 143 -0.36 5.19 -21.71
C SER A 143 -1.25 4.25 -22.52
N SER A 144 -0.95 2.94 -22.57
CA SER A 144 -1.72 1.99 -23.41
C SER A 144 -1.55 0.53 -22.99
N PRO A 145 -2.60 -0.31 -23.13
CA PRO A 145 -2.51 -1.76 -22.95
C PRO A 145 -1.94 -2.51 -24.18
N GLN A 146 -1.84 -1.88 -25.36
CA GLN A 146 -1.34 -2.52 -26.58
C GLN A 146 0.16 -2.28 -26.81
N GLU A 147 0.62 -1.07 -26.50
CA GLU A 147 2.03 -0.68 -26.53
C GLU A 147 2.34 -0.04 -25.17
N THR A 148 2.90 -0.83 -24.26
CA THR A 148 3.16 -0.42 -22.88
C THR A 148 4.26 0.63 -22.82
N TYR A 149 3.91 1.90 -23.01
CA TYR A 149 4.81 3.03 -22.81
C TYR A 149 4.68 3.55 -21.38
N ILE A 150 5.81 3.70 -20.70
CA ILE A 150 5.90 4.33 -19.38
C ILE A 150 5.99 5.84 -19.59
N ASN A 151 4.92 6.56 -19.27
CA ASN A 151 4.91 8.03 -19.30
C ASN A 151 5.72 8.60 -18.15
N TYR A 152 5.43 8.13 -16.93
CA TYR A 152 6.05 8.62 -15.71
C TYR A 152 6.28 7.46 -14.76
N LEU A 153 7.49 7.37 -14.23
CA LEU A 153 7.83 6.45 -13.16
C LEU A 153 8.65 7.23 -12.15
N VAL A 154 8.13 7.34 -10.92
CA VAL A 154 8.83 8.04 -9.85
C VAL A 154 8.58 7.37 -8.51
N VAL A 155 9.62 7.37 -7.69
CA VAL A 155 9.58 6.99 -6.29
C VAL A 155 10.06 8.19 -5.46
N ARG A 156 9.43 8.42 -4.33
CA ARG A 156 9.78 9.48 -3.39
C ARG A 156 11.20 9.27 -2.87
N ALA A 157 12.00 10.35 -2.84
CA ALA A 157 13.35 10.28 -2.28
C ALA A 157 13.34 9.78 -0.82
N GLY A 158 14.29 8.91 -0.49
CA GLY A 158 14.36 8.16 0.78
C GLY A 158 13.61 6.82 0.75
N TRP A 159 12.80 6.58 -0.28
CA TRP A 159 12.14 5.29 -0.56
C TRP A 159 12.82 4.54 -1.71
N ASP A 160 13.87 5.12 -2.28
CA ASP A 160 14.79 4.50 -3.22
C ASP A 160 15.59 3.35 -2.57
N ASN A 161 16.13 2.46 -3.40
CA ASN A 161 16.92 1.29 -2.98
C ASN A 161 16.16 0.13 -2.28
N ALA A 162 14.84 0.19 -2.19
CA ALA A 162 13.99 -0.90 -1.70
C ALA A 162 13.34 -1.74 -2.82
N GLN A 163 13.90 -1.68 -4.04
CA GLN A 163 13.39 -2.38 -5.24
C GLN A 163 11.92 -2.13 -5.61
N ILE A 164 11.30 -1.08 -5.07
CA ILE A 164 9.89 -0.71 -5.31
C ILE A 164 9.56 -0.44 -6.80
N ALA A 165 10.57 -0.13 -7.61
CA ALA A 165 10.46 0.14 -9.05
C ALA A 165 11.21 -0.89 -9.92
N THR A 166 11.53 -2.07 -9.39
CA THR A 166 12.27 -3.13 -10.12
C THR A 166 11.34 -4.13 -10.78
#